data_AF-A0A7J4PPD4-F1
#
_entry.id   AF-A0A7J4PPD4-F1
#
_cell.length_a   1.000
_cell.length_b   1.000
_cell.length_c   1.000
_cell.angle_alpha   90.00
_cell.angle_beta   90.00
_cell.angle_gamma   90.00
#
_symmetry.space_group_name_H-M   'P 1'
#
loop_
_entity.id
_entity.type
_entity.pdbx_description
1 polymer ?
#
loop_
_entity_poly.entity_id
_entity_poly.type
_entity_poly.pdbx_seq_one_letter_code
_entity_poly.pdbx_strand_id
1 'polypeptide(L)'
;MTGSRRQHSFLESYSETGHRDVAIIENQAITEYTTRMVNELFVKPDIIVISNVRQDHLSTLGQDKQEIARSFARSVPKGTVVISGEQNEVLNEYMRKEVEKRGSVLKQVKIPPEHKGLIGAETVHALNLVLEEANETPLPF
;
A
#
# COMPACT_ATOMS: atom_id res chain seq x y z
N MET A 1 24.31 -6.90 -33.66
CA MET A 1 24.67 -7.73 -32.49
C MET A 1 23.73 -7.38 -31.36
N THR A 2 22.72 -8.22 -31.15
CA THR A 2 21.58 -8.03 -30.24
C THR A 2 21.92 -8.56 -28.85
N GLY A 3 22.30 -7.67 -27.94
CA GLY A 3 22.47 -7.97 -26.52
C GLY A 3 21.16 -7.84 -25.75
N SER A 4 20.17 -8.70 -26.03
CA SER A 4 18.97 -8.80 -25.18
C SER A 4 19.33 -9.61 -23.94
N ARG A 5 19.85 -8.94 -22.90
CA ARG A 5 19.81 -9.51 -21.54
C ARG A 5 18.33 -9.47 -21.13
N ARG A 6 17.68 -10.64 -21.08
CA ARG A 6 16.37 -10.79 -20.44
C ARG A 6 16.51 -10.32 -18.99
N GLN A 7 15.99 -9.14 -18.68
CA GLN A 7 15.61 -8.84 -17.30
C GLN A 7 14.44 -9.76 -17.00
N HIS A 8 14.70 -10.83 -16.25
CA HIS A 8 13.62 -11.55 -15.58
C HIS A 8 12.88 -10.55 -14.70
N SER A 9 11.55 -10.51 -14.79
CA SER A 9 10.78 -9.62 -13.91
C SER A 9 11.02 -10.03 -12.44
N PHE A 10 11.09 -9.05 -11.52
CA PHE A 10 11.35 -9.32 -10.10
C PHE A 10 10.42 -10.39 -9.52
N LEU A 11 9.16 -10.43 -9.99
CA LEU A 11 8.22 -11.46 -9.57
C LEU A 11 8.58 -12.83 -10.15
N GLU A 12 8.95 -12.95 -11.43
CA GLU A 12 9.34 -14.22 -12.05
C GLU A 12 10.45 -14.95 -11.29
N SER A 13 11.40 -14.22 -10.67
CA SER A 13 12.52 -14.86 -9.95
C SER A 13 12.08 -15.66 -8.72
N TYR A 14 10.87 -15.46 -8.22
CA TYR A 14 10.36 -16.17 -7.04
C TYR A 14 9.47 -17.38 -7.43
N SER A 15 9.17 -17.61 -8.72
CA SER A 15 8.27 -18.68 -9.19
C SER A 15 8.95 -19.50 -10.28
N GLU A 16 9.19 -20.77 -9.99
CA GLU A 16 9.80 -21.71 -10.95
C GLU A 16 8.89 -21.97 -12.16
N THR A 17 7.57 -21.86 -11.98
CA THR A 17 6.55 -22.15 -13.01
C THR A 17 6.02 -20.90 -13.69
N GLY A 18 6.39 -19.70 -13.23
CA GLY A 18 5.94 -18.41 -13.78
C GLY A 18 4.46 -18.06 -13.52
N HIS A 19 3.67 -18.98 -12.96
CA HIS A 19 2.27 -18.75 -12.64
C HIS A 19 2.13 -18.23 -11.20
N ARG A 20 1.55 -17.03 -11.07
CA ARG A 20 1.00 -16.54 -9.81
C ARG A 20 -0.30 -15.82 -10.07
N ASP A 21 -1.29 -16.14 -9.26
CA ASP A 21 -2.52 -15.38 -9.20
C ASP A 21 -2.33 -14.13 -8.32
N VAL A 22 -1.55 -14.24 -7.23
CA VAL A 22 -1.30 -13.14 -6.27
C VAL A 22 0.13 -13.22 -5.71
N ALA A 23 0.75 -12.06 -5.45
CA ALA A 23 1.97 -11.95 -4.65
C ALA A 23 1.78 -10.90 -3.53
N ILE A 24 2.10 -11.28 -2.29
CA ILE A 24 2.07 -10.38 -1.13
C ILE A 24 3.50 -10.04 -0.77
N ILE A 25 3.84 -8.75 -0.79
CA ILE A 25 5.20 -8.28 -0.54
C ILE A 25 5.15 -7.20 0.54
N GLU A 26 5.91 -7.43 1.61
CA GLU A 26 6.14 -6.41 2.63
C GLU A 26 7.31 -5.51 2.19
N ASN A 27 7.06 -4.20 2.09
CA ASN A 27 8.07 -3.21 1.73
C ASN A 27 8.63 -2.55 3.00
N GLN A 28 9.86 -2.90 3.37
CA GLN A 28 10.58 -2.36 4.55
C GLN A 28 11.43 -1.12 4.22
N ALA A 29 11.20 -0.47 3.08
CA ALA A 29 11.90 0.76 2.71
C ALA A 29 11.55 1.91 3.67
N ILE A 30 12.58 2.63 4.13
CA ILE A 30 12.47 3.62 5.21
C ILE A 30 12.23 5.04 4.68
N THR A 31 12.64 5.32 3.43
CA THR A 31 12.56 6.67 2.84
C THR A 31 11.59 6.71 1.66
N GLU A 32 10.98 7.87 1.41
CA GLU A 32 10.10 8.08 0.25
C GLU A 32 10.72 7.57 -1.06
N TYR A 33 11.97 7.93 -1.31
CA TYR A 33 12.71 7.53 -2.50
C TYR A 33 12.83 6.00 -2.63
N THR A 34 13.21 5.33 -1.54
CA THR A 34 13.40 3.87 -1.58
C THR A 34 12.07 3.13 -1.68
N THR A 35 11.04 3.59 -0.97
CA THR A 35 9.67 3.03 -1.08
C THR A 35 9.15 3.19 -2.50
N ARG A 36 9.28 4.38 -3.08
CA ARG A 36 8.89 4.66 -4.47
C ARG A 36 9.64 3.79 -5.46
N MET A 37 10.96 3.65 -5.30
CA MET A 37 11.79 2.81 -6.17
C MET A 37 11.31 1.35 -6.16
N VAL A 38 11.03 0.78 -4.97
CA VAL A 38 10.47 -0.56 -4.83
C VAL A 38 9.13 -0.68 -5.55
N ASN A 39 8.21 0.25 -5.29
CA ASN A 39 6.85 0.19 -5.84
C ASN A 39 6.83 0.40 -7.37
N GLU A 40 7.65 1.28 -7.92
CA GLU A 40 7.62 1.63 -9.35
C GLU A 40 8.48 0.70 -10.23
N LEU A 41 9.63 0.23 -9.72
CA LEU A 41 10.60 -0.50 -10.54
C LEU A 41 10.52 -2.02 -10.35
N PHE A 42 10.23 -2.47 -9.13
CA PHE A 42 10.34 -3.89 -8.77
C PHE A 42 8.98 -4.55 -8.61
N VAL A 43 8.12 -4.00 -7.75
CA VAL A 43 6.88 -4.65 -7.33
C VAL A 43 5.71 -4.32 -8.26
N LYS A 44 5.54 -3.04 -8.62
CA LYS A 44 4.41 -2.54 -9.42
C LYS A 44 3.05 -3.03 -8.89
N PRO A 45 2.72 -2.72 -7.62
CA PRO A 45 1.54 -3.26 -6.97
C PRO A 45 0.24 -2.72 -7.56
N ASP A 46 -0.77 -3.58 -7.71
CA ASP A 46 -2.16 -3.17 -7.97
C ASP A 46 -2.81 -2.60 -6.70
N ILE A 47 -2.45 -3.17 -5.53
CA ILE A 47 -2.97 -2.82 -4.22
C ILE A 47 -1.81 -2.54 -3.26
N ILE A 48 -1.86 -1.41 -2.54
CA ILE A 48 -0.98 -1.10 -1.42
C ILE A 48 -1.81 -1.08 -0.14
N VAL A 49 -1.41 -1.87 0.86
CA VAL A 49 -2.01 -1.82 2.20
C VAL A 49 -1.09 -1.06 3.14
N ILE A 50 -1.63 -0.03 3.80
CA ILE A 50 -0.98 0.67 4.91
C ILE A 50 -1.69 0.23 6.18
N SER A 51 -1.01 -0.48 7.07
CA SER A 51 -1.60 -0.88 8.36
C SER A 51 -1.82 0.32 9.28
N ASN A 52 -0.82 1.19 9.43
CA ASN A 52 -0.88 2.44 10.19
C ASN A 52 0.23 3.42 9.77
N VAL A 53 0.12 4.68 10.18
CA VAL A 53 1.22 5.67 10.10
C VAL A 53 1.70 6.00 11.51
N ARG A 54 2.94 5.61 11.84
CA ARG A 54 3.53 5.81 13.17
C ARG A 54 4.60 6.90 13.21
N GLN A 55 4.87 7.39 14.42
CA GLN A 55 5.76 8.53 14.66
C GLN A 55 7.23 8.27 14.28
N ASP A 56 7.68 7.03 14.33
CA ASP A 56 8.98 6.57 13.82
C ASP A 56 9.13 6.78 12.30
N HIS A 57 8.02 6.73 11.54
CA HIS A 57 8.01 7.11 10.12
C HIS A 57 8.17 8.63 9.88
N LEU A 58 7.98 9.49 10.90
CA LEU A 58 8.05 10.95 10.74
C LEU A 58 9.47 11.46 10.53
N SER A 59 10.46 10.77 11.11
CA SER A 59 11.86 11.17 10.98
C SER A 59 12.34 11.18 9.52
N THR A 60 11.67 10.42 8.64
CA THR A 60 12.02 10.28 7.22
C THR A 60 10.91 10.69 6.23
N LEU A 61 9.64 10.76 6.65
CA LEU A 61 8.52 11.13 5.77
C LEU A 61 8.09 12.61 5.87
N GLY A 62 8.41 13.32 6.97
CA GLY A 62 8.06 14.72 7.16
C GLY A 62 7.78 15.09 8.62
N GLN A 63 7.83 16.39 8.93
CA GLN A 63 7.66 16.91 10.29
C GLN A 63 6.18 17.11 10.68
N ASP A 64 5.27 17.19 9.70
CA ASP A 64 3.84 17.30 9.93
C ASP A 64 3.00 16.31 9.09
N LYS A 65 1.71 16.18 9.45
CA LYS A 65 0.78 15.23 8.81
C LYS A 65 0.64 15.42 7.29
N GLN A 66 0.75 16.65 6.81
CA GLN A 66 0.62 16.93 5.38
C GLN A 66 1.88 16.52 4.62
N GLU A 67 3.06 16.73 5.21
CA GLU A 67 4.32 16.27 4.64
C GLU A 67 4.35 14.75 4.54
N ILE A 68 3.92 14.04 5.59
CA ILE A 68 3.79 12.58 5.54
C ILE A 68 2.85 12.16 4.40
N ALA A 69 1.66 12.77 4.31
CA ALA A 69 0.68 12.42 3.29
C ALA A 69 1.24 12.66 1.88
N ARG A 70 1.94 13.76 1.65
CA ARG A 70 2.61 14.08 0.38
C ARG A 70 3.72 13.10 0.05
N SER A 71 4.52 12.74 1.05
CA SER A 71 5.65 11.81 0.96
C SER A 71 5.16 10.40 0.66
N PHE A 72 4.17 9.91 1.40
CA PHE A 72 3.49 8.66 1.14
C PHE A 72 2.89 8.63 -0.27
N ALA A 73 2.11 9.65 -0.66
CA ALA A 73 1.51 9.68 -1.98
C ALA A 73 2.55 9.66 -3.12
N ARG A 74 3.79 10.15 -2.90
CA ARG A 74 4.88 10.08 -3.90
C ARG A 74 5.35 8.66 -4.16
N SER A 75 5.20 7.76 -3.20
CA SER A 75 5.58 6.36 -3.35
C SER A 75 4.46 5.47 -3.88
N VAL A 76 3.25 6.01 -4.08
CA VAL A 76 2.11 5.29 -4.67
C VAL A 76 2.17 5.40 -6.19
N PRO A 77 2.32 4.27 -6.93
CA PRO A 77 2.23 4.29 -8.39
C PRO A 77 0.85 4.70 -8.87
N LYS A 78 0.77 5.26 -10.08
CA LYS A 78 -0.50 5.65 -10.71
C LYS A 78 -1.41 4.44 -10.93
N GLY A 79 -2.71 4.58 -10.66
CA GLY A 79 -3.70 3.53 -10.85
C GLY A 79 -3.74 2.48 -9.73
N THR A 80 -2.92 2.65 -8.69
CA THR A 80 -2.89 1.76 -7.53
C THR A 80 -4.07 2.03 -6.60
N VAL A 81 -4.66 0.98 -6.03
CA VAL A 81 -5.61 1.10 -4.92
C VAL A 81 -4.85 1.08 -3.59
N VAL A 82 -5.03 2.10 -2.77
CA VAL A 82 -4.43 2.21 -1.44
C VAL A 82 -5.48 1.88 -0.40
N ILE A 83 -5.27 0.83 0.38
CA ILE A 83 -6.10 0.48 1.54
C ILE A 83 -5.40 0.99 2.79
N SER A 84 -6.04 1.91 3.51
CA SER A 84 -5.47 2.55 4.70
C SER A 84 -6.18 2.10 5.97
N GLY A 85 -5.45 1.38 6.83
CA GLY A 85 -5.84 1.06 8.20
C GLY A 85 -5.66 2.22 9.18
N GLU A 86 -5.10 3.35 8.74
CA GLU A 86 -4.98 4.55 9.58
C GLU A 86 -6.36 5.00 10.08
N GLN A 87 -6.48 5.32 11.37
CA GLN A 87 -7.75 5.72 12.00
C GLN A 87 -7.80 7.22 12.31
N ASN A 88 -6.71 7.97 12.11
CA ASN A 88 -6.72 9.42 12.17
C ASN A 88 -7.39 10.02 10.93
N GLU A 89 -8.63 10.49 11.09
CA GLU A 89 -9.45 11.04 10.00
C GLU A 89 -8.76 12.19 9.25
N VAL A 90 -8.08 13.09 9.98
CA VAL A 90 -7.36 14.22 9.38
C VAL A 90 -6.20 13.75 8.50
N LEU A 91 -5.43 12.76 8.96
CA LEU A 91 -4.34 12.20 8.16
C LEU A 91 -4.87 11.45 6.93
N ASN A 92 -5.94 10.66 7.09
CA ASN A 92 -6.61 10.01 5.96
C ASN A 92 -7.11 11.01 4.92
N GLU A 93 -7.68 12.14 5.34
CA GLU A 93 -8.14 13.17 4.41
C GLU A 93 -6.97 13.76 3.60
N TYR A 94 -5.83 14.03 4.25
CA TYR A 94 -4.63 14.48 3.54
C TYR A 94 -4.08 13.41 2.59
N MET A 95 -3.95 12.16 3.06
CA MET A 95 -3.47 11.05 2.23
C MET A 95 -4.37 10.85 1.01
N ARG A 96 -5.69 10.86 1.22
CA ARG A 96 -6.69 10.74 0.15
C ARG A 96 -6.50 11.81 -0.92
N LYS A 97 -6.45 13.09 -0.51
CA LYS A 97 -6.24 14.21 -1.44
C LYS A 97 -4.96 14.06 -2.25
N GLU A 98 -3.86 13.64 -1.63
CA GLU A 98 -2.57 13.52 -2.30
C GLU A 98 -2.48 12.27 -3.21
N VAL A 99 -3.11 11.16 -2.83
CA VAL A 99 -3.19 9.93 -3.64
C VAL A 99 -4.09 10.15 -4.86
N GLU A 100 -5.26 10.77 -4.67
CA GLU A 100 -6.23 11.02 -5.76
C GLU A 100 -5.70 12.02 -6.79
N LYS A 101 -4.95 13.06 -6.35
CA LYS A 101 -4.22 13.98 -7.27
C LYS A 101 -3.28 13.26 -8.24
N ARG A 102 -2.82 12.05 -7.90
CA ARG A 102 -1.90 11.25 -8.72
C ARG A 102 -2.59 10.22 -9.60
N GLY A 103 -3.93 10.15 -9.55
CA GLY A 103 -4.71 9.18 -10.33
C GLY A 103 -4.75 7.79 -9.71
N SER A 104 -4.67 7.72 -8.38
CA SER A 104 -4.81 6.49 -7.59
C SER A 104 -5.98 6.66 -6.61
N VAL A 105 -6.46 5.59 -6.00
CA VAL A 105 -7.63 5.62 -5.10
C VAL A 105 -7.21 5.27 -3.69
N LEU A 106 -7.81 5.90 -2.67
CA LEU A 106 -7.63 5.50 -1.28
C LEU A 106 -8.94 4.99 -0.67
N LYS A 107 -8.93 3.78 -0.11
CA LYS A 107 -10.01 3.19 0.67
C LYS A 107 -9.58 3.13 2.14
N GLN A 108 -10.32 3.76 3.04
CA GLN A 108 -10.02 3.72 4.47
C GLN A 108 -10.78 2.55 5.10
N VAL A 109 -10.10 1.77 5.94
CA VAL A 109 -10.73 0.70 6.72
C VAL A 109 -11.67 1.30 7.75
N LYS A 110 -12.92 0.84 7.76
CA LYS A 110 -13.90 1.16 8.80
C LYS A 110 -13.96 0.00 9.79
N ILE A 111 -13.73 0.31 11.08
CA ILE A 111 -13.78 -0.68 12.16
C ILE A 111 -15.18 -0.66 12.77
N PRO A 112 -15.89 -1.79 12.81
CA PRO A 112 -17.18 -1.89 13.50
C PRO A 112 -17.08 -1.53 14.99
N PRO A 113 -18.11 -0.94 15.61
CA PRO A 113 -18.09 -0.53 17.01
C PRO A 113 -17.66 -1.63 18.00
N GLU A 114 -18.09 -2.87 17.76
CA GLU A 114 -17.77 -4.07 18.54
C GLU A 114 -16.29 -4.47 18.50
N HIS A 115 -15.57 -4.06 17.46
CA HIS A 115 -14.15 -4.34 17.27
C HIS A 115 -13.27 -3.13 17.56
N LYS A 116 -13.87 -1.99 17.94
CA LYS A 116 -13.14 -0.76 18.20
C LYS A 116 -12.22 -0.92 19.41
N GLY A 117 -10.94 -0.62 19.23
CA GLY A 117 -9.92 -0.72 20.28
C GLY A 117 -9.27 -2.10 20.40
N LEU A 118 -9.73 -3.10 19.63
CA LEU A 118 -9.00 -4.36 19.50
C LEU A 118 -7.73 -4.12 18.69
N ILE A 119 -6.61 -4.68 19.18
CA ILE A 119 -5.31 -4.54 18.53
C ILE A 119 -5.35 -5.25 17.17
N GLY A 120 -4.98 -4.53 16.11
CA GLY A 120 -4.92 -5.06 14.75
C GLY A 120 -6.27 -5.19 14.05
N ALA A 121 -7.37 -4.66 14.63
CA ALA A 121 -8.68 -4.67 13.99
C ALA A 121 -8.63 -4.02 12.60
N GLU A 122 -7.88 -2.93 12.44
CA GLU A 122 -7.66 -2.27 11.15
C GLU A 122 -7.01 -3.19 10.11
N THR A 123 -6.13 -4.11 10.54
CA THR A 123 -5.45 -5.03 9.62
C THR A 123 -6.38 -6.18 9.21
N VAL A 124 -7.17 -6.71 10.16
CA VAL A 124 -8.16 -7.76 9.88
C VAL A 124 -9.25 -7.23 8.94
N HIS A 125 -9.79 -6.04 9.21
CA HIS A 125 -10.82 -5.43 8.37
C HIS A 125 -10.27 -4.92 7.02
N ALA A 126 -8.97 -4.60 6.92
CA ALA A 126 -8.32 -4.32 5.63
C ALA A 126 -8.40 -5.50 4.65
N LEU A 127 -8.39 -6.73 5.17
CA LEU A 127 -8.38 -7.93 4.33
C LEU A 127 -9.64 -8.03 3.46
N ASN A 128 -10.81 -7.64 3.96
CA ASN A 128 -12.03 -7.64 3.13
C ASN A 128 -11.95 -6.61 2.00
N LEU A 129 -11.34 -5.45 2.21
CA LEU A 129 -11.11 -4.49 1.12
C LEU A 129 -10.10 -5.01 0.09
N VAL A 130 -9.08 -5.76 0.54
CA VAL A 130 -8.12 -6.41 -0.36
C VAL A 130 -8.83 -7.48 -1.20
N LEU A 131 -9.64 -8.33 -0.56
CA LEU A 131 -10.39 -9.38 -1.24
C LEU A 131 -11.39 -8.79 -2.24
N GLU A 132 -12.12 -7.73 -1.86
CA GLU A 132 -13.01 -7.01 -2.77
C GLU A 132 -12.28 -6.48 -4.01
N GLU A 133 -11.10 -5.85 -3.84
CA GLU A 133 -10.29 -5.37 -4.97
C GLU A 133 -9.70 -6.51 -5.81
N ALA A 134 -9.40 -7.64 -5.19
CA ALA A 134 -8.97 -8.85 -5.88
C ALA A 134 -10.14 -9.60 -6.56
N ASN A 135 -11.39 -9.12 -6.45
CA ASN A 135 -12.60 -9.81 -6.88
C ASN A 135 -12.81 -11.19 -6.21
N GLU A 136 -12.40 -11.30 -4.96
CA GLU A 136 -12.51 -12.47 -4.12
C GLU A 136 -13.63 -12.33 -3.07
N THR A 137 -14.05 -13.46 -2.51
CA THR A 137 -15.11 -13.48 -1.49
C THR A 137 -14.60 -12.91 -0.16
N PRO A 138 -15.28 -11.90 0.44
CA PRO A 138 -14.91 -11.38 1.76
C PRO A 138 -14.98 -12.44 2.86
N LEU A 139 -14.19 -12.27 3.91
CA LEU A 139 -14.24 -13.13 5.09
C LEU A 139 -15.46 -12.81 5.96
N PRO A 140 -16.05 -13.84 6.61
CA PRO A 140 -17.10 -13.64 7.61
C PRO A 140 -16.47 -13.13 8.91
N PHE A 141 -16.87 -11.94 9.36
CA PHE A 141 -16.50 -11.38 10.66
C PHE A 141 -17.74 -11.11 11.50
#